data_AF-A0A1C3PCV6-F1
#
_entry.id   AF-A0A1C3PCV6-F1
#
_cell.length_a   1.000
_cell.length_b   1.000
_cell.length_c   1.000
_cell.angle_alpha   90.00
_cell.angle_beta   90.00
_cell.angle_gamma   90.00
#
_symmetry.space_group_name_H-M   'P 1'
#
loop_
_entity.id
_entity.type
_entity.pdbx_description
1 polymer ?
#
loop_
_entity_poly.entity_id
_entity_poly.type
_entity_poly.pdbx_seq_one_letter_code
_entity_poly.pdbx_strand_id
1 'polypeptide(L)'
;MGAAADDGDEDVDDLWWDRDLVGLRVVTVDGVDVGTVVDVVHTPAGELLAVDCVGGHEVLVPFVREIVPMVEVPDGRIVVDPPPGLFDLE
;
A
#
# COMPACT_ATOMS: atom_id res chain seq x y z
N MET A 1 -38.83 -3.46 -22.95
CA MET A 1 -37.96 -2.40 -22.39
C MET A 1 -36.67 -3.10 -22.00
N GLY A 2 -35.64 -2.95 -22.83
CA GLY A 2 -34.37 -3.67 -22.69
C GLY A 2 -33.49 -3.09 -21.59
N ALA A 3 -32.75 -4.00 -20.95
CA ALA A 3 -31.46 -3.87 -20.28
C ALA A 3 -31.04 -2.51 -19.70
N ALA A 4 -30.87 -2.47 -18.39
CA ALA A 4 -29.54 -2.21 -17.86
C ALA A 4 -29.24 -3.37 -16.90
N ALA A 5 -28.41 -4.29 -17.37
CA ALA A 5 -27.81 -5.29 -16.51
C ALA A 5 -26.96 -4.53 -15.48
N ASP A 6 -27.17 -4.89 -14.23
CA ASP A 6 -26.22 -4.73 -13.14
C ASP A 6 -24.98 -5.54 -13.56
N ASP A 7 -24.03 -4.86 -14.21
CA ASP A 7 -22.86 -5.47 -14.84
C ASP A 7 -21.69 -5.34 -13.85
N GLY A 8 -21.33 -6.46 -13.23
CA GLY A 8 -20.00 -6.74 -12.73
C GLY A 8 -19.52 -5.90 -11.54
N ASP A 9 -19.92 -6.32 -10.34
CA ASP A 9 -19.08 -6.24 -9.15
C ASP A 9 -17.85 -7.14 -9.36
N GLU A 10 -16.90 -6.70 -10.19
CA GLU A 10 -15.62 -7.38 -10.40
C GLU A 10 -14.53 -6.29 -10.41
N ASP A 11 -13.55 -6.39 -9.51
CA ASP A 11 -12.42 -5.48 -9.26
C ASP A 11 -12.61 -4.30 -8.28
N VAL A 12 -13.62 -4.31 -7.41
CA VAL A 12 -13.73 -3.31 -6.31
C VAL A 12 -12.88 -3.64 -5.08
N ASP A 13 -12.32 -4.85 -4.97
CA ASP A 13 -11.52 -5.29 -3.82
C ASP A 13 -10.07 -4.76 -3.83
N ASP A 14 -9.56 -4.28 -4.97
CA ASP A 14 -8.19 -3.72 -5.11
C ASP A 14 -8.18 -2.17 -5.18
N LEU A 15 -9.34 -1.51 -4.97
CA LEU A 15 -9.45 -0.04 -4.99
C LEU A 15 -9.41 0.53 -3.57
N TRP A 16 -8.22 0.81 -3.07
CA TRP A 16 -8.04 1.47 -1.78
C TRP A 16 -8.10 2.99 -1.93
N TRP A 17 -8.83 3.66 -1.03
CA TRP A 17 -8.79 5.12 -0.95
C TRP A 17 -7.51 5.58 -0.24
N ASP A 18 -6.89 6.66 -0.72
CA ASP A 18 -5.70 7.28 -0.13
C ASP A 18 -5.81 7.42 1.40
N ARG A 19 -6.91 8.00 1.88
CA ARG A 19 -7.24 8.22 3.29
C ARG A 19 -7.34 6.94 4.13
N ASP A 20 -7.56 5.80 3.50
CA ASP A 20 -7.72 4.51 4.15
C ASP A 20 -6.34 3.84 4.33
N LEU A 21 -5.40 4.15 3.42
CA LEU A 21 -4.02 3.70 3.49
C LEU A 21 -3.16 4.54 4.45
N VAL A 22 -3.41 5.85 4.52
CA VAL A 22 -2.68 6.74 5.42
C VAL A 22 -2.98 6.38 6.88
N GLY A 23 -1.92 6.16 7.66
CA GLY A 23 -1.98 5.73 9.05
C GLY A 23 -1.90 4.22 9.25
N LEU A 24 -1.91 3.42 8.17
CA LEU A 24 -1.68 1.98 8.26
C LEU A 24 -0.21 1.68 8.56
N ARG A 25 0.04 0.65 9.37
CA ARG A 25 1.40 0.16 9.62
C ARG A 25 1.93 -0.58 8.42
N VAL A 26 3.18 -0.34 8.08
CA VAL A 26 3.88 -1.05 7.00
C VAL A 26 4.74 -2.12 7.64
N VAL A 27 4.47 -3.37 7.28
CA VAL A 27 5.19 -4.55 7.76
C VAL A 27 5.73 -5.32 6.56
N THR A 28 6.91 -5.92 6.68
CA THR A 28 7.42 -6.77 5.60
C THR A 28 6.75 -8.14 5.60
N VAL A 29 6.88 -8.90 4.51
CA VAL A 29 6.46 -10.32 4.45
C VAL A 29 7.13 -11.19 5.51
N ASP A 30 8.31 -10.80 6.00
CA ASP A 30 9.01 -11.45 7.11
C ASP A 30 8.46 -11.07 8.49
N GLY A 31 7.47 -10.17 8.55
CA GLY A 31 6.86 -9.68 9.78
C GLY A 31 7.66 -8.59 10.48
N VAL A 32 8.55 -7.89 9.78
CA VAL A 32 9.32 -6.76 10.34
C VAL A 32 8.51 -5.48 10.20
N ASP A 33 8.25 -4.79 11.30
CA ASP A 33 7.69 -3.43 11.27
C ASP A 33 8.67 -2.47 10.60
N VAL A 34 8.27 -1.92 9.47
CA VAL A 34 9.04 -0.92 8.72
C VAL A 34 8.73 0.48 9.22
N GLY A 35 7.45 0.78 9.38
CA GLY A 35 6.99 2.14 9.59
C GLY A 35 5.48 2.31 9.49
N THR A 36 5.03 3.52 9.18
CA THR A 36 3.62 3.86 8.99
C THR A 36 3.46 4.68 7.72
N VAL A 37 2.41 4.44 6.94
CA VAL A 37 2.09 5.27 5.78
C VAL A 37 1.67 6.66 6.28
N VAL A 38 2.33 7.70 5.80
CA VAL A 38 2.02 9.09 6.12
C VAL A 38 1.34 9.83 4.98
N ASP A 39 1.54 9.39 3.74
CA ASP A 39 0.92 9.99 2.56
C ASP A 39 0.87 9.02 1.36
N VAL A 40 0.05 9.34 0.35
CA VAL A 40 -0.02 8.60 -0.93
C VAL A 40 0.22 9.56 -2.09
N VAL A 41 1.39 9.43 -2.70
CA VAL A 41 1.84 10.29 -3.80
C VAL A 41 1.43 9.68 -5.14
N HIS A 42 0.56 10.39 -5.85
CA HIS A 42 0.11 10.00 -7.19
C HIS A 42 1.02 10.65 -8.24
N THR A 43 1.74 9.85 -9.01
CA THR A 43 2.68 10.33 -10.04
C THR A 43 2.25 9.86 -11.44
N PRO A 44 2.79 10.47 -12.51
CA PRO A 44 2.56 9.96 -13.88
C PRO A 44 3.06 8.54 -14.11
N ALA A 45 3.97 8.05 -13.25
CA ALA A 45 4.53 6.70 -13.31
C ALA A 45 3.74 5.67 -12.48
N GLY A 46 2.76 6.12 -11.69
CA GLY A 46 1.98 5.29 -10.77
C GLY A 46 1.86 5.90 -9.37
N GLU A 47 1.33 5.12 -8.44
CA GLU A 47 1.12 5.48 -7.04
C GLU A 47 2.32 5.08 -6.18
N LEU A 48 2.71 5.95 -5.24
CA LEU A 48 3.78 5.72 -4.28
C LEU A 48 3.24 5.97 -2.87
N LEU A 49 3.48 5.05 -1.94
CA LEU A 49 3.23 5.25 -0.52
C LEU A 49 4.42 5.96 0.11
N ALA A 50 4.20 7.08 0.77
CA ALA A 50 5.18 7.68 1.66
C ALA A 50 5.11 6.98 3.02
N VAL A 51 6.18 6.28 3.37
CA VAL A 51 6.28 5.50 4.62
C VAL A 51 7.28 6.18 5.54
N ASP A 52 6.81 6.65 6.69
CA ASP A 52 7.67 7.09 7.78
C ASP A 52 8.24 5.85 8.47
N CYS A 53 9.51 5.58 8.22
CA CYS A 53 10.21 4.43 8.77
C CYS A 53 10.62 4.71 10.23
N VAL A 54 10.80 3.65 11.03
CA VAL A 54 11.09 3.74 12.47
C VAL A 54 12.42 4.47 12.81
N GLY A 55 13.19 4.91 11.81
CA GLY A 55 14.37 5.77 11.96
C GLY A 55 14.14 7.27 11.70
N GLY A 56 12.90 7.72 11.50
CA GLY A 56 12.56 9.12 11.19
C GLY A 56 12.95 9.55 9.78
N HIS A 57 13.07 8.61 8.85
CA HIS A 57 13.28 8.85 7.43
C HIS A 57 12.05 8.38 6.65
N GLU A 58 11.67 9.17 5.65
CA GLU A 58 10.55 8.87 4.76
C GLU A 58 11.07 8.10 3.54
N VAL A 59 10.39 7.00 3.20
CA VAL A 59 10.68 6.18 2.01
C VAL A 59 9.46 6.16 1.11
N LEU A 60 9.69 6.39 -0.18
CA LEU A 60 8.66 6.28 -1.21
C LEU A 60 8.64 4.84 -1.74
N VAL A 61 7.53 4.16 -1.51
CA VAL A 61 7.33 2.76 -1.83
C VAL A 61 6.31 2.64 -2.97
N PRO A 62 6.66 2.08 -4.13
CA PRO A 62 5.70 1.93 -5.21
C PRO A 62 4.53 1.04 -4.81
N PHE A 63 3.30 1.56 -4.95
CA PHE A 63 2.08 0.85 -4.60
C PHE A 63 1.64 -0.06 -5.74
N VAL A 64 2.41 -1.13 -5.94
CA VAL A 64 2.18 -2.14 -6.97
C VAL A 64 2.16 -3.51 -6.32
N ARG A 65 1.39 -4.45 -6.87
CA ARG A 65 1.24 -5.82 -6.32
C ARG A 65 2.56 -6.59 -6.18
N GLU A 66 3.62 -6.19 -6.88
CA GLU A 66 4.96 -6.76 -6.74
C GLU A 66 5.63 -6.37 -5.42
N ILE A 67 5.39 -5.14 -4.95
CA ILE A 67 5.97 -4.61 -3.69
C ILE A 67 4.95 -4.65 -2.56
N VAL A 68 3.67 -4.50 -2.84
CA VAL A 68 2.59 -4.52 -1.86
C VAL A 68 1.65 -5.68 -2.21
N PRO A 69 2.06 -6.92 -1.91
CA PRO A 69 1.28 -8.09 -2.27
C PRO A 69 -0.05 -8.20 -1.49
N MET A 70 -0.16 -7.55 -0.31
CA MET A 70 -1.33 -7.66 0.54
C MET A 70 -1.56 -6.39 1.36
N VAL A 71 -2.80 -5.90 1.35
CA VAL A 71 -3.26 -4.75 2.14
C VAL A 71 -4.34 -5.24 3.10
N GLU A 72 -4.10 -5.12 4.40
CA GLU A 72 -5.04 -5.51 5.45
C GLU A 72 -5.58 -4.29 6.19
N VAL A 73 -6.45 -3.55 5.51
CA VAL A 73 -7.25 -2.47 6.09
C VAL A 73 -7.92 -2.85 7.42
N PRO A 74 -8.61 -4.02 7.57
CA PRO A 74 -9.29 -4.35 8.82
C PRO A 74 -8.34 -4.53 10.01
N ASP A 75 -7.09 -4.94 9.77
CA ASP A 75 -6.06 -5.09 10.81
C ASP A 75 -5.21 -3.81 10.96
N GLY A 76 -5.37 -2.84 10.06
CA GLY A 76 -4.64 -1.58 10.09
C GLY A 76 -3.20 -1.69 9.57
N ARG A 77 -2.91 -2.67 8.69
CA ARG A 77 -1.54 -2.96 8.21
C ARG A 77 -1.44 -3.21 6.72
N ILE A 78 -0.29 -2.90 6.15
CA ILE A 78 0.09 -3.16 4.76
C ILE A 78 1.30 -4.08 4.79
N VAL A 79 1.20 -5.22 4.09
CA VAL A 79 2.31 -6.14 3.92
C VAL A 79 3.06 -5.75 2.66
N VAL A 80 4.35 -5.49 2.81
CA VAL A 80 5.25 -5.14 1.71
C VAL A 80 6.34 -6.20 1.53
N ASP A 81 6.70 -6.47 0.28
CA ASP A 81 7.86 -7.28 -0.12
C ASP A 81 8.89 -6.36 -0.83
N PRO A 82 9.61 -5.53 -0.06
CA PRO A 82 10.56 -4.59 -0.63
C PRO A 82 11.82 -5.31 -1.12
N PRO A 83 12.42 -4.88 -2.25
CA PRO A 83 13.72 -5.38 -2.64
C PRO A 83 14.79 -5.02 -1.58
N PRO A 84 15.85 -5.84 -1.46
CA PRO A 84 16.94 -5.59 -0.52
C PRO A 84 17.56 -4.22 -0.77
N GLY A 85 17.65 -3.41 0.28
CA GLY A 85 18.17 -2.03 0.23
C GLY A 85 17.13 -0.93 0.02
N LEU A 86 15.84 -1.25 -0.12
CA LEU A 86 14.79 -0.21 -0.21
C LEU A 86 14.62 0.56 1.10
N PHE A 87 14.62 -0.15 2.22
CA PHE A 87 14.36 0.41 3.55
C PHE A 87 15.61 0.43 4.47
N ASP A 88 16.78 0.01 3.97
CA ASP A 88 18.04 -0.07 4.74
C ASP A 88 17.84 -0.62 6.17
N LEU A 89 17.04 -1.69 6.29
CA LEU A 89 16.73 -2.34 7.57
C LEU A 89 17.95 -3.20 7.95
N GLU A 90 18.92 -2.62 8.66
CA GLU A 90 20.07 -3.34 9.26
C GLU A 90 19.70 -4.17 10.50
#